data_AF-A0AAW0M2H5-F1
#
_entry.id   AF-A0AAW0M2H5-F1
#
_cell.length_a   1.000
_cell.length_b   1.000
_cell.length_c   1.000
_cell.angle_alpha   90.00
_cell.angle_beta   90.00
_cell.angle_gamma   90.00
#
_symmetry.space_group_name_H-M   'P 1'
#
loop_
_entity.id
_entity.type
_entity.pdbx_description
1 polymer ?
#
loop_
_entity_poly.entity_id
_entity_poly.type
_entity_poly.pdbx_seq_one_letter_code
_entity_poly.pdbx_strand_id
1 'polypeptide(L)'
;MVHHQPQEKFHSIAMMAVSFKYWDDCIDPSDMEAMWNIPEVSNEWLDAGESRDQKVHLSRDPDGQPFLTQIEMKAVAEIIASRHFNSQIDLDMICAIAELESDRQPLAVRSDKKNKEPTIGIMQLSIESAKWLFNELGYRSYNVVRNPELLYWPFVSVYLGAAYMKWLSNYDQKERTEEFIIRAYKGGTKKATHKSTLPYWKRYLCVKESVYSYWDTKASPEDMEELWSHPEVLKEWTKSGEIRGKVRFSHDNKKRPYLSRVELKAVAEIILTKHFLTKHMKPTCLCALAEVVSLRFVNGVGPRTGIMGIDYSTAFWLYMELGYRAYRVDSADDLTKPFVSMYFGAAYLVWLSEYEGRERTPQFVVQAYISGPKNVNLQETGPLWLKFMQALGNYEDIKKYASSHFLIEIREFSVLMTHEFFFFSVGIKGTAPFCKR
;
A
#
# COMPACT_ATOMS: atom_id res chain seq x y z
N MET A 1 -34.13 -66.29 -11.06
CA MET A 1 -33.16 -66.21 -9.95
C MET A 1 -31.93 -65.48 -10.46
N VAL A 2 -31.86 -64.18 -10.19
CA VAL A 2 -30.72 -63.32 -10.56
C VAL A 2 -30.17 -62.79 -9.26
N HIS A 3 -28.94 -63.18 -8.94
CA HIS A 3 -28.26 -62.78 -7.72
C HIS A 3 -27.97 -61.28 -7.73
N HIS A 4 -28.42 -60.58 -6.69
CA HIS A 4 -27.95 -59.26 -6.32
C HIS A 4 -26.48 -59.32 -5.89
N GLN A 5 -25.65 -58.48 -6.48
CA GLN A 5 -24.45 -57.94 -5.83
C GLN A 5 -24.57 -56.41 -5.79
N PRO A 6 -24.17 -55.75 -4.68
CA PRO A 6 -24.36 -54.31 -4.52
C PRO A 6 -23.32 -53.52 -5.33
N GLN A 7 -23.79 -52.45 -5.97
CA GLN A 7 -22.97 -51.36 -6.49
C GLN A 7 -22.33 -50.58 -5.34
N GLU A 8 -21.14 -51.00 -4.91
CA GLU A 8 -20.22 -50.14 -4.15
C GLU A 8 -18.84 -50.18 -4.81
N LYS A 9 -18.66 -49.31 -5.80
CA LYS A 9 -17.34 -48.86 -6.29
C LYS A 9 -17.39 -47.34 -6.52
N PHE A 10 -17.71 -46.60 -5.47
CA PHE A 10 -17.23 -45.22 -5.40
C PHE A 10 -15.73 -45.29 -5.12
N HIS A 11 -14.94 -44.80 -6.07
CA HIS A 11 -13.49 -44.72 -5.95
C HIS A 11 -13.14 -43.86 -4.74
N SER A 12 -12.77 -44.49 -3.63
CA SER A 12 -11.98 -43.85 -2.58
C SER A 12 -10.58 -43.64 -3.14
N ILE A 13 -10.33 -42.47 -3.73
CA ILE A 13 -8.97 -41.94 -3.75
C ILE A 13 -8.68 -41.64 -2.28
N ALA A 14 -7.96 -42.56 -1.63
CA ALA A 14 -7.31 -42.26 -0.38
C ALA A 14 -6.36 -41.10 -0.67
N MET A 15 -6.78 -39.85 -0.39
CA MET A 15 -5.87 -38.71 -0.40
C MET A 15 -4.81 -39.04 0.65
N MET A 16 -3.58 -39.27 0.23
CA MET A 16 -2.48 -39.35 1.18
C MET A 16 -2.44 -38.02 1.95
N ALA A 17 -1.97 -38.05 3.20
CA ALA A 17 -1.78 -36.85 3.98
C ALA A 17 -0.63 -36.03 3.35
N VAL A 18 -0.95 -35.23 2.33
CA VAL A 18 0.02 -34.33 1.69
C VAL A 18 0.44 -33.30 2.72
N SER A 19 1.73 -33.27 3.01
CA SER A 19 2.35 -32.41 4.02
C SER A 19 3.64 -31.88 3.43
N PHE A 20 3.76 -30.57 3.28
CA PHE A 20 4.99 -29.93 2.86
C PHE A 20 5.66 -29.31 4.06
N LYS A 21 6.93 -29.65 4.30
CA LYS A 21 7.76 -28.98 5.29
C LYS A 21 8.68 -27.96 4.63
N TYR A 22 9.20 -28.33 3.46
CA TYR A 22 10.13 -27.54 2.69
C TYR A 22 9.54 -27.20 1.32
N TRP A 23 10.01 -26.11 0.73
CA TRP A 23 9.73 -25.78 -0.67
C TRP A 23 10.14 -26.92 -1.59
N ASP A 24 11.28 -27.56 -1.33
CA ASP A 24 11.82 -28.72 -2.03
C ASP A 24 10.86 -29.91 -2.12
N ASP A 25 9.85 -29.97 -1.25
CA ASP A 25 8.85 -31.05 -1.25
C ASP A 25 7.73 -30.81 -2.30
N CYS A 26 7.61 -29.59 -2.83
CA CYS A 26 6.51 -29.17 -3.72
C CYS A 26 6.90 -28.18 -4.84
N ILE A 27 8.16 -28.18 -5.26
CA ILE A 27 8.70 -27.32 -6.31
C ILE A 27 9.65 -28.10 -7.22
N ASP A 28 9.66 -27.79 -8.52
CA ASP A 28 10.66 -28.35 -9.42
C ASP A 28 12.02 -27.67 -9.21
N PRO A 29 13.17 -28.37 -9.38
CA PRO A 29 14.49 -27.76 -9.17
C PRO A 29 14.77 -26.51 -10.02
N SER A 30 14.25 -26.45 -11.25
CA SER A 30 14.36 -25.26 -12.11
C SER A 30 13.55 -24.06 -11.61
N ASP A 31 12.50 -24.33 -10.85
CA ASP A 31 11.61 -23.31 -10.29
C ASP A 31 12.21 -22.82 -8.97
N MET A 32 12.80 -23.72 -8.19
CA MET A 32 13.60 -23.39 -7.01
C MET A 32 14.78 -22.48 -7.37
N GLU A 33 15.54 -22.80 -8.40
CA GLU A 33 16.66 -21.96 -8.84
C GLU A 33 16.16 -20.59 -9.32
N ALA A 34 15.01 -20.52 -9.98
CA ALA A 34 14.42 -19.24 -10.38
C ALA A 34 13.97 -18.40 -9.18
N MET A 35 13.40 -19.02 -8.15
CA MET A 35 13.06 -18.36 -6.88
C MET A 35 14.32 -17.76 -6.22
N TRP A 36 15.40 -18.53 -6.13
CA TRP A 36 16.68 -18.07 -5.60
C TRP A 36 17.37 -16.96 -6.41
N ASN A 37 17.00 -16.78 -7.68
CA ASN A 37 17.53 -15.73 -8.54
C ASN A 37 16.72 -14.44 -8.48
N ILE A 38 15.58 -14.44 -7.79
CA ILE A 38 14.81 -13.22 -7.49
C ILE A 38 15.37 -12.61 -6.20
N PRO A 39 15.96 -11.39 -6.26
CA PRO A 39 16.63 -10.78 -5.11
C PRO A 39 15.75 -10.72 -3.86
N GLU A 40 14.47 -10.35 -4.00
CA GLU A 40 13.54 -10.23 -2.88
C GLU A 40 13.30 -11.56 -2.17
N VAL A 41 13.13 -12.65 -2.92
CA VAL A 41 12.95 -14.00 -2.37
C VAL A 41 14.23 -14.44 -1.68
N SER A 42 15.38 -14.29 -2.35
CA SER A 42 16.66 -14.69 -1.78
C SER A 42 16.99 -13.93 -0.49
N ASN A 43 16.67 -12.64 -0.43
CA ASN A 43 16.84 -11.83 0.78
C ASN A 43 15.89 -12.30 1.90
N GLU A 44 14.61 -12.54 1.59
CA GLU A 44 13.65 -13.05 2.57
C GLU A 44 14.10 -14.39 3.17
N TRP A 45 14.57 -15.31 2.32
CA TRP A 45 15.09 -16.61 2.75
C TRP A 45 16.38 -16.50 3.57
N LEU A 46 17.34 -15.67 3.13
CA LEU A 46 18.58 -15.42 3.89
C LEU A 46 18.31 -14.78 5.25
N ASP A 47 17.39 -13.82 5.33
CA ASP A 47 16.98 -13.18 6.58
C ASP A 47 16.30 -14.16 7.54
N ALA A 48 15.60 -15.17 7.00
CA ALA A 48 15.03 -16.28 7.76
C ALA A 48 16.07 -17.34 8.17
N GLY A 49 17.33 -17.20 7.73
CA GLY A 49 18.43 -18.13 8.02
C GLY A 49 18.51 -19.34 7.08
N GLU A 50 17.80 -19.32 5.96
CA GLU A 50 17.84 -20.35 4.94
C GLU A 50 19.09 -20.19 4.04
N SER A 51 19.50 -21.26 3.36
CA SER A 51 20.68 -21.24 2.48
C SER A 51 20.48 -22.11 1.24
N ARG A 52 21.16 -21.77 0.14
CA ARG A 52 21.07 -22.52 -1.14
C ARG A 52 21.53 -23.97 -1.04
N ASP A 53 22.39 -24.31 -0.06
CA ASP A 53 22.92 -25.65 0.13
C ASP A 53 22.01 -26.56 0.98
N GLN A 54 20.90 -26.02 1.48
CA GLN A 54 19.95 -26.72 2.35
C GLN A 54 18.53 -26.63 1.78
N LYS A 55 17.66 -27.53 2.24
CA LYS A 55 16.23 -27.44 1.93
C LYS A 55 15.65 -26.18 2.54
N VAL A 56 14.85 -25.44 1.77
CA VAL A 56 14.25 -24.18 2.21
C VAL A 56 12.93 -24.45 2.92
N HIS A 57 12.77 -23.98 4.15
CA HIS A 57 11.50 -24.16 4.87
C HIS A 57 10.35 -23.39 4.21
N LEU A 58 9.17 -24.00 4.18
CA LEU A 58 7.94 -23.27 3.88
C LEU A 58 7.48 -22.47 5.10
N SER A 59 7.07 -21.23 4.85
CA SER A 59 6.51 -20.33 5.87
C SER A 59 5.26 -20.92 6.53
N ARG A 60 5.04 -20.58 7.80
CA ARG A 60 3.95 -21.10 8.64
C ARG A 60 3.10 -19.97 9.22
N ASP A 61 1.79 -20.08 9.05
CA ASP A 61 0.86 -19.14 9.66
C ASP A 61 0.79 -19.36 11.19
N PRO A 62 0.09 -18.50 11.94
CA PRO A 62 -0.04 -18.67 13.40
C PRO A 62 -0.65 -20.00 13.84
N ASP A 63 -1.43 -20.65 12.96
CA ASP A 63 -2.04 -21.96 13.18
C ASP A 63 -1.13 -23.13 12.76
N GLY A 64 0.08 -22.83 12.28
CA GLY A 64 1.07 -23.80 11.82
C GLY A 64 0.82 -24.37 10.42
N GLN A 65 -0.13 -23.81 9.67
CA GLN A 65 -0.38 -24.23 8.29
C GLN A 65 0.68 -23.65 7.36
N PRO A 66 1.16 -24.41 6.37
CA PRO A 66 2.08 -23.88 5.39
C PRO A 66 1.36 -22.82 4.55
N PHE A 67 2.04 -21.73 4.26
CA PHE A 67 1.54 -20.67 3.38
C PHE A 67 2.72 -20.02 2.65
N LEU A 68 2.43 -19.33 1.54
CA LEU A 68 3.42 -18.52 0.85
C LEU A 68 3.41 -17.10 1.40
N THR A 69 4.59 -16.54 1.63
CA THR A 69 4.70 -15.10 1.88
C THR A 69 4.22 -14.30 0.66
N GLN A 70 4.04 -12.99 0.81
CA GLN A 70 3.67 -12.16 -0.33
C GLN A 70 4.79 -12.10 -1.38
N ILE A 71 6.05 -12.15 -0.93
CA ILE A 71 7.22 -12.13 -1.78
C ILE A 71 7.29 -13.42 -2.57
N GLU A 72 7.16 -14.56 -1.90
CA GLU A 72 7.11 -15.88 -2.53
C GLU A 72 5.95 -16.00 -3.51
N MET A 73 4.73 -15.64 -3.11
CA MET A 73 3.54 -15.70 -3.98
C MET A 73 3.71 -14.86 -5.25
N LYS A 74 4.31 -13.67 -5.12
CA LYS A 74 4.61 -12.81 -6.27
C LYS A 74 5.60 -13.46 -7.22
N ALA A 75 6.69 -14.00 -6.66
CA ALA A 75 7.73 -14.66 -7.43
C ALA A 75 7.18 -15.87 -8.20
N VAL A 76 6.35 -16.70 -7.58
CA VAL A 76 5.65 -17.81 -8.26
C VAL A 76 4.80 -17.29 -9.42
N ALA A 77 4.00 -16.24 -9.18
CA ALA A 77 3.16 -15.65 -10.23
C ALA A 77 3.99 -15.08 -11.39
N GLU A 78 5.08 -14.37 -11.10
CA GLU A 78 5.98 -13.76 -12.09
C GLU A 78 6.71 -14.80 -12.94
N ILE A 79 7.24 -15.85 -12.31
CA ILE A 79 7.92 -16.96 -13.01
C ILE A 79 6.93 -17.68 -13.92
N ILE A 80 5.72 -17.98 -13.44
CA ILE A 80 4.70 -18.65 -14.25
C ILE A 80 4.25 -17.76 -15.42
N ALA A 81 3.94 -16.49 -15.16
CA ALA A 81 3.45 -15.56 -16.18
C ALA A 81 4.49 -15.33 -17.28
N SER A 82 5.77 -15.18 -16.90
CA SER A 82 6.87 -14.98 -17.84
C SER A 82 7.12 -16.22 -18.70
N ARG A 83 7.15 -17.42 -18.10
CA ARG A 83 7.47 -18.67 -18.81
C ARG A 83 6.35 -19.19 -19.70
N HIS A 84 5.10 -19.03 -19.29
CA HIS A 84 3.97 -19.73 -19.93
C HIS A 84 2.96 -18.80 -20.61
N PHE A 85 2.93 -17.53 -20.23
CA PHE A 85 1.86 -16.62 -20.66
C PHE A 85 2.38 -15.35 -21.34
N ASN A 86 3.68 -15.23 -21.59
CA ASN A 86 4.31 -14.03 -22.17
C ASN A 86 3.86 -12.74 -21.46
N SER A 87 3.67 -12.80 -20.14
CA SER A 87 3.18 -11.70 -19.32
C SER A 87 1.81 -11.13 -19.73
N GLN A 88 0.97 -11.91 -20.44
CA GLN A 88 -0.40 -11.51 -20.83
C GLN A 88 -1.42 -11.59 -19.70
N ILE A 89 -0.99 -12.01 -18.51
CA ILE A 89 -1.84 -12.10 -17.32
C ILE A 89 -1.26 -11.17 -16.28
N ASP A 90 -2.10 -10.32 -15.72
CA ASP A 90 -1.74 -9.41 -14.64
C ASP A 90 -1.43 -10.20 -13.36
N LEU A 91 -0.20 -10.02 -12.87
CA LEU A 91 0.33 -10.67 -11.67
C LEU A 91 -0.49 -10.33 -10.42
N ASP A 92 -1.03 -9.11 -10.38
CA ASP A 92 -1.80 -8.62 -9.25
C ASP A 92 -3.14 -9.35 -9.16
N MET A 93 -3.73 -9.71 -10.32
CA MET A 93 -4.93 -10.54 -10.36
C MET A 93 -4.66 -11.93 -9.78
N ILE A 94 -3.53 -12.56 -10.14
CA ILE A 94 -3.15 -13.90 -9.65
C ILE A 94 -2.96 -13.84 -8.12
N CYS A 95 -2.18 -12.89 -7.63
CA CYS A 95 -1.90 -12.74 -6.21
C CYS A 95 -3.16 -12.45 -5.38
N ALA A 96 -4.05 -11.59 -5.89
CA ALA A 96 -5.30 -11.27 -5.20
C ALA A 96 -6.28 -12.46 -5.16
N ILE A 97 -6.35 -13.27 -6.23
CA ILE A 97 -7.14 -14.51 -6.21
C ILE A 97 -6.54 -15.52 -5.23
N ALA A 98 -5.22 -15.71 -5.25
CA ALA A 98 -4.54 -16.62 -4.32
C ALA A 98 -4.84 -16.27 -2.85
N GLU A 99 -4.78 -14.99 -2.50
CA GLU A 99 -5.17 -14.50 -1.17
C GLU A 99 -6.65 -14.80 -0.87
N LEU A 100 -7.56 -14.43 -1.78
CA LEU A 100 -9.00 -14.62 -1.53
C LEU A 100 -9.46 -16.07 -1.46
N GLU A 101 -8.85 -16.94 -2.28
CA GLU A 101 -9.28 -18.32 -2.43
C GLU A 101 -8.63 -19.24 -1.40
N SER A 102 -7.41 -18.99 -0.96
CA SER A 102 -6.70 -19.93 -0.07
C SER A 102 -5.90 -19.26 1.03
N ASP A 103 -5.92 -17.93 1.13
CA ASP A 103 -4.99 -17.19 2.00
C ASP A 103 -3.52 -17.59 1.72
N ARG A 104 -3.22 -17.88 0.44
CA ARG A 104 -1.93 -18.41 -0.07
C ARG A 104 -1.50 -19.76 0.51
N GLN A 105 -2.43 -20.55 1.04
CA GLN A 105 -2.12 -21.87 1.59
C GLN A 105 -2.12 -22.95 0.50
N PRO A 106 -0.98 -23.63 0.22
CA PRO A 106 -0.90 -24.69 -0.78
C PRO A 106 -1.75 -25.91 -0.44
N LEU A 107 -1.98 -26.20 0.83
CA LEU A 107 -2.77 -27.35 1.28
C LEU A 107 -4.27 -27.04 1.44
N ALA A 108 -4.72 -25.84 1.05
CA ALA A 108 -6.13 -25.47 1.17
C ALA A 108 -7.03 -26.39 0.34
N VAL A 109 -8.02 -26.99 1.00
CA VAL A 109 -9.10 -27.74 0.37
C VAL A 109 -10.42 -27.12 0.78
N ARG A 110 -11.23 -26.68 -0.19
CA ARG A 110 -12.58 -26.18 0.09
C ARG A 110 -13.61 -27.09 -0.57
N SER A 111 -14.66 -27.37 0.18
CA SER A 111 -15.82 -28.12 -0.29
C SER A 111 -17.05 -27.23 -0.13
N ASP A 112 -17.72 -26.88 -1.22
CA ASP A 112 -19.01 -26.20 -1.14
C ASP A 112 -20.09 -27.27 -0.90
N LYS A 113 -20.96 -27.06 0.09
CA LYS A 113 -22.11 -27.95 0.34
C LYS A 113 -23.03 -28.13 -0.88
N LYS A 114 -22.93 -27.24 -1.87
CA LYS A 114 -23.71 -27.28 -3.13
C LYS A 114 -22.99 -27.92 -4.31
N ASN A 115 -21.65 -27.88 -4.37
CA ASN A 115 -20.87 -28.50 -5.45
C ASN A 115 -20.28 -29.81 -4.96
N LYS A 116 -20.45 -30.89 -5.73
CA LYS A 116 -20.03 -32.23 -5.31
C LYS A 116 -18.51 -32.44 -5.30
N GLU A 117 -17.73 -31.54 -5.90
CA GLU A 117 -16.28 -31.70 -6.06
C GLU A 117 -15.51 -30.65 -5.23
N PRO A 118 -14.52 -31.07 -4.42
CA PRO A 118 -13.66 -30.16 -3.69
C PRO A 118 -12.72 -29.39 -4.64
N THR A 119 -12.35 -28.18 -4.24
CA THR A 119 -11.31 -27.38 -4.87
C THR A 119 -10.02 -27.43 -4.06
N ILE A 120 -8.88 -27.44 -4.75
CA ILE A 120 -7.57 -27.76 -4.17
C ILE A 120 -6.55 -26.65 -4.49
N GLY A 121 -5.64 -26.40 -3.56
CA GLY A 121 -4.44 -25.61 -3.77
C GLY A 121 -4.67 -24.11 -3.68
N ILE A 122 -3.60 -23.36 -3.97
CA ILE A 122 -3.59 -21.90 -3.82
C ILE A 122 -4.69 -21.23 -4.65
N MET A 123 -4.89 -21.71 -5.88
CA MET A 123 -5.85 -21.14 -6.83
C MET A 123 -7.24 -21.78 -6.77
N GLN A 124 -7.47 -22.71 -5.83
CA GLN A 124 -8.75 -23.41 -5.61
C GLN A 124 -9.40 -23.94 -6.89
N LEU A 125 -8.70 -24.79 -7.63
CA LEU A 125 -9.24 -25.48 -8.81
C LEU A 125 -9.75 -26.87 -8.47
N SER A 126 -10.80 -27.33 -9.15
CA SER A 126 -11.24 -28.72 -9.07
C SER A 126 -10.39 -29.62 -9.97
N ILE A 127 -10.34 -30.92 -9.66
CA ILE A 127 -9.59 -31.89 -10.47
C ILE A 127 -10.16 -31.95 -11.89
N GLU A 128 -11.48 -31.94 -12.03
CA GLU A 128 -12.11 -31.93 -13.36
C GLU A 128 -11.80 -30.65 -14.16
N SER A 129 -11.75 -29.49 -13.49
CA SER A 129 -11.34 -28.23 -14.14
C SER A 129 -9.89 -28.29 -14.62
N ALA A 130 -8.99 -28.83 -13.80
CA ALA A 130 -7.59 -29.03 -14.15
C ALA A 130 -7.40 -30.00 -15.32
N LYS A 131 -8.13 -31.12 -15.33
CA LYS A 131 -8.14 -32.08 -16.45
C LYS A 131 -8.67 -31.46 -17.74
N TRP A 132 -9.73 -30.65 -17.65
CA TRP A 132 -10.28 -29.94 -18.80
C TRP A 132 -9.27 -28.95 -19.40
N LEU A 133 -8.59 -28.14 -18.57
CA LEU A 133 -7.50 -27.26 -19.02
C LEU A 133 -6.38 -28.03 -19.73
N PHE A 134 -6.00 -29.20 -19.19
CA PHE A 134 -4.94 -30.03 -19.75
C PHE A 134 -5.34 -30.69 -21.08
N ASN A 135 -6.50 -31.34 -21.13
CA ASN A 135 -6.95 -32.14 -22.26
C ASN A 135 -7.47 -31.28 -23.41
N GLU A 136 -8.37 -30.33 -23.10
CA GLU A 136 -9.13 -29.58 -24.09
C GLU A 136 -8.45 -28.27 -24.49
N LEU A 137 -7.80 -27.58 -23.53
CA LEU A 137 -7.15 -26.29 -23.81
C LEU A 137 -5.63 -26.39 -24.01
N GLY A 138 -5.04 -27.58 -23.85
CA GLY A 138 -3.64 -27.84 -24.18
C GLY A 138 -2.62 -27.34 -23.17
N TYR A 139 -3.02 -27.00 -21.94
CA TYR A 139 -2.10 -26.58 -20.87
C TYR A 139 -1.38 -27.78 -20.25
N ARG A 140 -0.30 -28.24 -20.92
CA ARG A 140 0.35 -29.55 -20.68
C ARG A 140 1.66 -29.50 -19.89
N SER A 141 2.09 -28.34 -19.36
CA SER A 141 3.36 -28.22 -18.63
C SER A 141 3.46 -29.17 -17.44
N TYR A 142 2.33 -29.46 -16.77
CA TYR A 142 2.26 -30.38 -15.63
C TYR A 142 1.17 -31.43 -15.86
N ASN A 143 1.51 -32.71 -15.73
CA ASN A 143 0.58 -33.82 -16.00
C ASN A 143 -0.33 -34.13 -14.80
N VAL A 144 -1.26 -33.22 -14.53
CA VAL A 144 -2.26 -33.33 -13.45
C VAL A 144 -3.28 -34.44 -13.68
N VAL A 145 -3.44 -34.92 -14.92
CA VAL A 145 -4.31 -36.07 -15.25
C VAL A 145 -3.74 -37.34 -14.63
N ARG A 146 -2.42 -37.52 -14.70
CA ARG A 146 -1.73 -38.68 -14.13
C ARG A 146 -1.52 -38.55 -12.62
N ASN A 147 -1.26 -37.34 -12.13
CA ASN A 147 -1.07 -37.07 -10.70
C ASN A 147 -1.86 -35.82 -10.25
N PRO A 148 -3.09 -35.99 -9.75
CA PRO A 148 -3.91 -34.87 -9.26
C PRO A 148 -3.34 -34.15 -8.03
N GLU A 149 -2.47 -34.80 -7.24
CA GLU A 149 -1.86 -34.19 -6.04
C GLU A 149 -0.93 -33.02 -6.40
N LEU A 150 -0.50 -32.92 -7.66
CA LEU A 150 0.23 -31.76 -8.15
C LEU A 150 -0.55 -30.45 -7.97
N LEU A 151 -1.88 -30.47 -7.83
CA LEU A 151 -2.66 -29.26 -7.54
C LEU A 151 -2.32 -28.61 -6.20
N TYR A 152 -1.73 -29.35 -5.26
CA TYR A 152 -1.20 -28.79 -4.00
C TYR A 152 0.11 -28.02 -4.21
N TRP A 153 0.82 -28.24 -5.33
CA TRP A 153 2.09 -27.57 -5.59
C TRP A 153 1.83 -26.12 -6.03
N PRO A 154 2.50 -25.12 -5.41
CA PRO A 154 2.25 -23.72 -5.71
C PRO A 154 2.35 -23.37 -7.21
N PHE A 155 3.43 -23.77 -7.86
CA PHE A 155 3.68 -23.48 -9.29
C PHE A 155 2.61 -24.10 -10.20
N VAL A 156 2.20 -25.34 -9.94
CA VAL A 156 1.18 -26.04 -10.73
C VAL A 156 -0.20 -25.42 -10.52
N SER A 157 -0.55 -25.12 -9.27
CA SER A 157 -1.81 -24.47 -8.91
C SER A 157 -1.93 -23.11 -9.60
N VAL A 158 -0.86 -22.31 -9.55
CA VAL A 158 -0.79 -20.98 -10.17
C VAL A 158 -0.81 -21.07 -11.70
N TYR A 159 -0.06 -22.01 -12.31
CA TYR A 159 -0.07 -22.25 -13.75
C TYR A 159 -1.50 -22.53 -14.27
N LEU A 160 -2.22 -23.43 -13.63
CA LEU A 160 -3.57 -23.78 -14.06
C LEU A 160 -4.59 -22.67 -13.73
N GLY A 161 -4.43 -21.98 -12.59
CA GLY A 161 -5.26 -20.83 -12.25
C GLY A 161 -5.12 -19.71 -13.28
N ALA A 162 -3.88 -19.38 -13.64
CA ALA A 162 -3.54 -18.42 -14.68
C ALA A 162 -4.08 -18.87 -16.06
N ALA A 163 -3.96 -20.15 -16.41
CA ALA A 163 -4.55 -20.71 -17.62
C ALA A 163 -6.06 -20.51 -17.68
N TYR A 164 -6.76 -20.73 -16.56
CA TYR A 164 -8.19 -20.52 -16.47
C TYR A 164 -8.57 -19.04 -16.62
N MET A 165 -7.82 -18.13 -15.98
CA MET A 165 -8.01 -16.68 -16.15
C MET A 165 -7.78 -16.24 -17.60
N LYS A 166 -6.75 -16.75 -18.27
CA LYS A 166 -6.51 -16.48 -19.69
C LYS A 166 -7.67 -16.96 -20.56
N TRP A 167 -8.21 -18.15 -20.29
CA TRP A 167 -9.40 -18.60 -20.99
C TRP A 167 -10.61 -17.69 -20.75
N LEU A 168 -10.83 -17.26 -19.50
CA LEU A 168 -11.90 -16.33 -19.15
C LEU A 168 -11.75 -14.97 -19.83
N SER A 169 -10.52 -14.48 -20.00
CA SER A 169 -10.23 -13.18 -20.65
C SER A 169 -10.71 -13.11 -22.10
N ASN A 170 -10.85 -14.26 -22.77
CA ASN A 170 -11.32 -14.37 -24.15
C ASN A 170 -12.59 -15.22 -24.28
N TYR A 171 -13.36 -15.33 -23.20
CA TYR A 171 -14.56 -16.17 -23.16
C TYR A 171 -15.61 -15.72 -24.19
N ASP A 172 -16.16 -16.68 -24.96
CA ASP A 172 -17.07 -16.43 -26.10
C ASP A 172 -16.39 -15.65 -27.24
N GLN A 173 -15.06 -15.84 -27.42
CA GLN A 173 -14.24 -15.15 -28.41
C GLN A 173 -14.32 -13.62 -28.31
N LYS A 174 -14.57 -13.13 -27.09
CA LYS A 174 -14.67 -11.71 -26.77
C LYS A 174 -13.70 -11.39 -25.66
N GLU A 175 -12.99 -10.30 -25.82
CA GLU A 175 -12.19 -9.72 -24.75
C GLU A 175 -13.12 -9.35 -23.59
N ARG A 176 -12.78 -9.82 -22.39
CA ARG A 176 -13.56 -9.63 -21.17
C ARG A 176 -12.87 -8.66 -20.24
N THR A 177 -13.68 -7.87 -19.55
CA THR A 177 -13.18 -6.97 -18.50
C THR A 177 -12.64 -7.78 -17.31
N GLU A 178 -11.74 -7.16 -16.56
CA GLU A 178 -11.23 -7.72 -15.30
C GLU A 178 -12.36 -8.15 -14.35
N GLU A 179 -13.37 -7.29 -14.16
CA GLU A 179 -14.54 -7.61 -13.34
C GLU A 179 -15.23 -8.90 -13.81
N PHE A 180 -15.41 -9.09 -15.12
CA PHE A 180 -16.00 -10.31 -15.66
C PHE A 180 -15.14 -11.52 -15.32
N ILE A 181 -13.82 -11.44 -15.56
CA ILE A 181 -12.88 -12.54 -15.30
C ILE A 181 -12.95 -12.97 -13.84
N ILE A 182 -12.82 -12.03 -12.89
CA ILE A 182 -12.81 -12.31 -11.45
C ILE A 182 -14.15 -12.89 -10.97
N ARG A 183 -15.27 -12.31 -11.41
CA ARG A 183 -16.60 -12.79 -11.01
C ARG A 183 -16.91 -14.16 -11.63
N ALA A 184 -16.46 -14.42 -12.85
CA ALA A 184 -16.58 -15.71 -13.51
C ALA A 184 -15.66 -16.77 -12.88
N TYR A 185 -14.48 -16.39 -12.43
CA TYR A 185 -13.57 -17.29 -11.71
C TYR A 185 -14.25 -17.88 -10.48
N LYS A 186 -14.93 -17.04 -9.68
CA LYS A 186 -15.66 -17.50 -8.49
C LYS A 186 -16.96 -18.23 -8.79
N GLY A 187 -17.78 -17.67 -9.69
CA GLY A 187 -19.18 -18.07 -9.86
C GLY A 187 -19.46 -18.94 -11.08
N GLY A 188 -18.48 -19.14 -11.96
CA GLY A 188 -18.67 -19.59 -13.32
C GLY A 188 -19.21 -18.48 -14.24
N THR A 189 -19.00 -18.66 -15.55
CA THR A 189 -19.33 -17.65 -16.58
C THR A 189 -20.79 -17.21 -16.58
N LYS A 190 -21.73 -18.11 -16.25
CA LYS A 190 -23.16 -17.80 -16.13
C LYS A 190 -23.50 -16.85 -14.98
N LYS A 191 -22.66 -16.76 -13.94
CA LYS A 191 -22.87 -15.90 -12.77
C LYS A 191 -21.96 -14.67 -12.76
N ALA A 192 -21.17 -14.45 -13.81
CA ALA A 192 -20.20 -13.37 -13.89
C ALA A 192 -20.85 -11.98 -13.69
N THR A 193 -22.08 -11.78 -14.17
CA THR A 193 -22.83 -10.52 -13.99
C THR A 193 -23.87 -10.57 -12.87
N HIS A 194 -24.08 -11.73 -12.25
CA HIS A 194 -25.13 -11.93 -11.25
C HIS A 194 -24.77 -11.30 -9.89
N LYS A 195 -25.74 -10.68 -9.20
CA LYS A 195 -25.53 -9.97 -7.92
C LYS A 195 -24.81 -10.79 -6.83
N SER A 196 -24.89 -12.11 -6.88
CA SER A 196 -24.23 -12.99 -5.90
C SER A 196 -22.70 -12.97 -5.96
N THR A 197 -22.10 -12.60 -7.10
CA THR A 197 -20.64 -12.51 -7.26
C THR A 197 -20.10 -11.10 -6.98
N LEU A 198 -20.97 -10.11 -6.80
CA LEU A 198 -20.58 -8.73 -6.50
C LEU A 198 -19.82 -8.58 -5.17
N PRO A 199 -20.17 -9.27 -4.07
CA PRO A 199 -19.38 -9.22 -2.84
C PRO A 199 -17.94 -9.73 -3.03
N TYR A 200 -17.76 -10.76 -3.87
CA TYR A 200 -16.43 -11.28 -4.18
C TYR A 200 -15.60 -10.27 -4.97
N TRP A 201 -16.18 -9.60 -5.97
CA TRP A 201 -15.54 -8.50 -6.69
C TRP A 201 -15.08 -7.36 -5.77
N LYS A 202 -15.93 -6.93 -4.83
CA LYS A 202 -15.56 -5.89 -3.87
C LYS A 202 -14.40 -6.30 -2.96
N ARG A 203 -14.39 -7.55 -2.49
CA ARG A 203 -13.27 -8.10 -1.73
C ARG A 203 -11.99 -8.17 -2.56
N TYR A 204 -12.11 -8.53 -3.83
CA TYR A 204 -11.00 -8.57 -4.76
C TYR A 204 -10.36 -7.20 -4.96
N LEU A 205 -11.14 -6.16 -5.19
CA LEU A 205 -10.61 -4.79 -5.31
C LEU A 205 -9.84 -4.38 -4.04
N CYS A 206 -10.42 -4.64 -2.86
CA CYS A 206 -9.79 -4.35 -1.58
C CYS A 206 -8.46 -5.11 -1.41
N VAL A 207 -8.41 -6.39 -1.77
CA VAL A 207 -7.19 -7.19 -1.74
C VAL A 207 -6.17 -6.66 -2.76
N LYS A 208 -6.55 -6.49 -4.03
CA LYS A 208 -5.64 -6.02 -5.09
C LYS A 208 -5.00 -4.67 -4.74
N GLU A 209 -5.78 -3.72 -4.21
CA GLU A 209 -5.27 -2.43 -3.72
C GLU A 209 -4.31 -2.56 -2.53
N SER A 210 -4.53 -3.56 -1.66
CA SER A 210 -3.68 -3.83 -0.51
C SER A 210 -2.42 -4.63 -0.85
N VAL A 211 -2.45 -5.41 -1.93
CA VAL A 211 -1.38 -6.32 -2.31
C VAL A 211 -0.27 -5.57 -3.04
N TYR A 212 -0.58 -4.54 -3.84
CA TYR A 212 0.40 -3.62 -4.41
C TYR A 212 -0.14 -2.21 -4.56
N SER A 213 0.40 -1.28 -3.79
CA SER A 213 0.32 0.13 -4.14
C SER A 213 1.69 0.56 -4.70
N TYR A 214 1.69 0.97 -5.97
CA TYR A 214 2.86 1.51 -6.63
C TYR A 214 2.75 3.04 -6.68
N TRP A 215 3.89 3.72 -6.58
CA TRP A 215 3.97 5.16 -6.79
C TRP A 215 3.47 5.55 -8.19
N ASP A 216 3.82 4.77 -9.21
CA ASP A 216 3.46 5.02 -10.61
C ASP A 216 1.95 5.04 -10.87
N THR A 217 1.12 4.47 -9.98
CA THR A 217 -0.35 4.54 -10.08
C THR A 217 -0.96 5.72 -9.32
N LYS A 218 -0.17 6.40 -8.49
CA LYS A 218 -0.60 7.46 -7.56
C LYS A 218 0.08 8.81 -7.81
N ALA A 219 1.10 8.89 -8.64
CA ALA A 219 1.79 10.11 -9.02
C ALA A 219 1.81 10.28 -10.55
N SER A 220 1.92 11.52 -11.05
CA SER A 220 2.06 11.76 -12.48
C SER A 220 3.47 11.36 -12.96
N PRO A 221 3.67 11.11 -14.27
CA PRO A 221 5.01 10.86 -14.80
C PRO A 221 6.02 11.95 -14.47
N GLU A 222 5.58 13.21 -14.46
CA GLU A 222 6.42 14.36 -14.10
C GLU A 222 6.82 14.33 -12.63
N ASP A 223 5.88 14.05 -11.73
CA ASP A 223 6.15 13.93 -10.30
C ASP A 223 7.05 12.73 -9.98
N MET A 224 6.90 11.63 -10.71
CA MET A 224 7.79 10.47 -10.62
C MET A 224 9.21 10.82 -11.04
N GLU A 225 9.40 11.57 -12.12
CA GLU A 225 10.74 11.98 -12.56
C GLU A 225 11.43 12.88 -11.52
N GLU A 226 10.69 13.76 -10.84
CA GLU A 226 11.22 14.55 -9.73
C GLU A 226 11.65 13.69 -8.53
N LEU A 227 10.88 12.66 -8.18
CA LEU A 227 11.29 11.74 -7.12
C LEU A 227 12.56 10.97 -7.51
N TRP A 228 12.66 10.54 -8.77
CA TRP A 228 13.85 9.86 -9.28
C TRP A 228 15.07 10.78 -9.37
N SER A 229 14.87 12.09 -9.56
CA SER A 229 15.95 13.08 -9.56
C SER A 229 16.37 13.50 -8.15
N HIS A 230 15.52 13.27 -7.14
CA HIS A 230 15.80 13.62 -5.76
C HIS A 230 16.89 12.71 -5.13
N PRO A 231 18.06 13.26 -4.71
CA PRO A 231 19.22 12.44 -4.33
C PRO A 231 18.99 11.44 -3.21
N GLU A 232 18.25 11.84 -2.16
CA GLU A 232 17.97 10.95 -1.03
C GLU A 232 17.00 9.82 -1.42
N VAL A 233 16.04 10.10 -2.29
CA VAL A 233 15.05 9.13 -2.77
C VAL A 233 15.72 8.15 -3.73
N LEU A 234 16.48 8.66 -4.70
CA LEU A 234 17.27 7.83 -5.61
C LEU A 234 18.15 6.84 -4.84
N LYS A 235 18.82 7.31 -3.77
CA LYS A 235 19.64 6.46 -2.91
C LYS A 235 18.81 5.40 -2.19
N GLU A 236 17.66 5.77 -1.62
CA GLU A 236 16.77 4.83 -0.92
C GLU A 236 16.20 3.78 -1.86
N TRP A 237 15.65 4.21 -3.00
CA TRP A 237 15.06 3.34 -4.02
C TRP A 237 16.10 2.42 -4.65
N THR A 238 17.31 2.92 -4.96
CA THR A 238 18.41 2.08 -5.48
C THR A 238 18.82 1.03 -4.45
N LYS A 239 18.91 1.39 -3.16
CA LYS A 239 19.25 0.45 -2.09
C LYS A 239 18.17 -0.62 -1.91
N SER A 240 16.91 -0.26 -2.11
CA SER A 240 15.76 -1.16 -2.01
C SER A 240 15.49 -1.96 -3.30
N GLY A 241 16.30 -1.77 -4.35
CA GLY A 241 16.13 -2.48 -5.62
C GLY A 241 14.89 -2.04 -6.41
N GLU A 242 14.35 -0.86 -6.14
CA GLU A 242 13.19 -0.34 -6.86
C GLU A 242 13.58 0.06 -8.29
N ILE A 243 12.66 -0.17 -9.23
CA ILE A 243 12.87 0.08 -10.66
C ILE A 243 11.87 1.11 -11.18
N ARG A 244 12.32 1.97 -12.09
CA ARG A 244 11.48 2.96 -12.77
C ARG A 244 10.27 2.27 -13.42
N GLY A 245 9.07 2.83 -13.20
CA GLY A 245 7.81 2.30 -13.72
C GLY A 245 7.10 1.29 -12.81
N LYS A 246 7.74 0.81 -11.74
CA LYS A 246 7.15 -0.15 -10.78
C LYS A 246 7.62 0.11 -9.35
N VAL A 247 7.73 1.37 -8.94
CA VAL A 247 8.22 1.71 -7.59
C VAL A 247 7.13 1.41 -6.56
N ARG A 248 7.43 0.58 -5.57
CA ARG A 248 6.48 0.20 -4.52
C ARG A 248 6.42 1.25 -3.41
N PHE A 249 5.25 1.41 -2.79
CA PHE A 249 5.19 2.07 -1.50
C PHE A 249 5.79 1.19 -0.39
N SER A 250 6.29 1.83 0.67
CA SER A 250 6.63 1.13 1.91
C SER A 250 5.37 0.59 2.59
N HIS A 251 5.46 -0.55 3.28
CA HIS A 251 4.31 -1.18 3.94
C HIS A 251 4.59 -1.46 5.41
N ASP A 252 3.60 -1.20 6.28
CA ASP A 252 3.74 -1.50 7.70
C ASP A 252 3.55 -3.00 7.99
N ASN A 253 3.65 -3.41 9.26
CA ASN A 253 3.45 -4.81 9.66
C ASN A 253 2.05 -5.35 9.32
N LYS A 254 1.08 -4.46 9.08
CA LYS A 254 -0.29 -4.78 8.66
C LYS A 254 -0.50 -4.60 7.16
N LYS A 255 0.58 -4.47 6.38
CA LYS A 255 0.57 -4.27 4.93
C LYS A 255 -0.22 -3.04 4.49
N ARG A 256 -0.25 -1.99 5.33
CA ARG A 256 -0.79 -0.69 4.93
C ARG A 256 0.30 0.15 4.28
N PRO A 257 0.04 0.74 3.11
CA PRO A 257 1.04 1.51 2.42
C PRO A 257 1.26 2.88 3.06
N TYR A 258 2.52 3.26 3.20
CA TYR A 258 2.95 4.53 3.76
C TYR A 258 4.16 5.09 3.01
N LEU A 259 4.39 6.38 3.16
CA LEU A 259 5.59 7.04 2.65
C LEU A 259 6.72 6.93 3.67
N SER A 260 7.89 6.48 3.25
CA SER A 260 9.11 6.61 4.04
C SER A 260 9.36 8.08 4.44
N ARG A 261 10.20 8.32 5.44
CA ARG A 261 10.51 9.71 5.84
C ARG A 261 11.25 10.46 4.73
N VAL A 262 12.06 9.75 3.95
CA VAL A 262 12.80 10.30 2.81
C VAL A 262 11.84 10.64 1.69
N GLU A 263 10.95 9.71 1.34
CA GLU A 263 9.91 9.93 0.32
C GLU A 263 8.98 11.10 0.68
N LEU A 264 8.50 11.14 1.92
CA LEU A 264 7.61 12.21 2.39
C LEU A 264 8.27 13.58 2.32
N LYS A 265 9.54 13.67 2.75
CA LYS A 265 10.32 14.90 2.70
C LYS A 265 10.53 15.37 1.26
N ALA A 266 10.87 14.45 0.35
CA ALA A 266 11.02 14.77 -1.07
C ALA A 266 9.71 15.28 -1.68
N VAL A 267 8.57 14.63 -1.42
CA VAL A 267 7.26 15.11 -1.90
C VAL A 267 6.96 16.52 -1.38
N ALA A 268 7.23 16.80 -0.10
CA ALA A 268 7.07 18.14 0.48
C ALA A 268 8.00 19.17 -0.19
N GLU A 269 9.27 18.83 -0.41
CA GLU A 269 10.25 19.70 -1.06
C GLU A 269 9.88 20.02 -2.51
N ILE A 270 9.46 19.02 -3.28
CA ILE A 270 9.02 19.18 -4.68
C ILE A 270 7.79 20.09 -4.74
N ILE A 271 6.76 19.83 -3.92
CA ILE A 271 5.54 20.65 -3.89
C ILE A 271 5.84 22.10 -3.51
N LEU A 272 6.65 22.32 -2.48
CA LEU A 272 6.99 23.67 -2.03
C LEU A 272 7.81 24.41 -3.10
N THR A 273 8.77 23.73 -3.71
CA THR A 273 9.62 24.29 -4.77
C THR A 273 8.85 24.61 -6.04
N LYS A 274 7.84 23.82 -6.40
CA LYS A 274 7.05 24.06 -7.63
C LYS A 274 5.95 25.09 -7.44
N HIS A 275 5.32 25.13 -6.27
CA HIS A 275 4.02 25.83 -6.12
C HIS A 275 3.98 26.86 -5.01
N PHE A 276 4.94 26.86 -4.07
CA PHE A 276 4.88 27.70 -2.88
C PHE A 276 6.20 28.45 -2.59
N LEU A 277 7.05 28.68 -3.59
CA LEU A 277 8.36 29.36 -3.43
C LEU A 277 8.29 30.71 -2.70
N THR A 278 7.18 31.44 -2.87
CA THR A 278 6.98 32.75 -2.25
C THR A 278 6.52 32.68 -0.79
N LYS A 279 6.26 31.47 -0.28
CA LYS A 279 5.80 31.24 1.09
C LYS A 279 6.94 30.58 1.89
N HIS A 280 7.34 31.20 2.99
CA HIS A 280 8.41 30.70 3.87
C HIS A 280 7.98 29.47 4.68
N MET A 281 7.74 28.34 4.00
CA MET A 281 7.35 27.08 4.63
C MET A 281 8.50 26.08 4.58
N LYS A 282 8.81 25.46 5.73
CA LYS A 282 9.81 24.38 5.77
C LYS A 282 9.14 23.04 5.41
N PRO A 283 9.74 22.23 4.53
CA PRO A 283 9.25 20.88 4.21
C PRO A 283 9.06 20.00 5.44
N THR A 284 9.94 20.15 6.44
CA THR A 284 9.89 19.41 7.70
C THR A 284 8.61 19.65 8.49
N CYS A 285 8.01 20.85 8.41
CA CYS A 285 6.73 21.15 9.04
C CYS A 285 5.59 20.34 8.40
N LEU A 286 5.56 20.23 7.06
CA LEU A 286 4.58 19.41 6.36
C LEU A 286 4.76 17.92 6.69
N CYS A 287 6.01 17.46 6.77
CA CYS A 287 6.33 16.08 7.13
C CYS A 287 5.84 15.73 8.55
N ALA A 288 6.11 16.61 9.51
CA ALA A 288 5.67 16.44 10.89
C ALA A 288 4.13 16.44 11.00
N LEU A 289 3.45 17.31 10.24
CA LEU A 289 1.99 17.29 10.17
C LEU A 289 1.47 15.97 9.60
N ALA A 290 1.99 15.51 8.46
CA ALA A 290 1.62 14.23 7.87
C ALA A 290 1.79 13.07 8.86
N GLU A 291 2.89 13.04 9.61
CA GLU A 291 3.11 12.02 10.65
C GLU A 291 2.05 12.09 11.76
N VAL A 292 1.68 13.28 12.23
CA VAL A 292 0.65 13.45 13.27
C VAL A 292 -0.76 13.11 12.77
N VAL A 293 -1.11 13.51 11.55
CA VAL A 293 -2.50 13.41 11.06
C VAL A 293 -2.82 12.05 10.44
N SER A 294 -1.85 11.40 9.80
CA SER A 294 -2.06 10.18 9.02
C SER A 294 -1.03 9.07 9.29
N LEU A 295 -0.03 9.30 10.16
CA LEU A 295 1.11 8.39 10.31
C LEU A 295 1.82 8.10 8.97
N ARG A 296 1.71 9.03 8.00
CA ARG A 296 2.24 8.91 6.63
C ARG A 296 1.58 7.83 5.77
N PHE A 297 0.44 7.26 6.20
CA PHE A 297 -0.29 6.28 5.40
C PHE A 297 -0.86 6.93 4.13
N VAL A 298 -0.64 6.28 2.98
CA VAL A 298 -1.08 6.76 1.66
C VAL A 298 -2.59 7.00 1.63
N ASN A 299 -3.35 6.10 2.25
CA ASN A 299 -4.81 6.18 2.31
C ASN A 299 -5.32 7.00 3.52
N GLY A 300 -4.42 7.44 4.41
CA GLY A 300 -4.78 8.17 5.63
C GLY A 300 -5.20 7.28 6.81
N VAL A 301 -5.80 7.89 7.84
CA VAL A 301 -6.21 7.22 9.09
C VAL A 301 -7.60 7.66 9.52
N GLY A 302 -8.49 6.70 9.71
CA GLY A 302 -9.86 6.97 10.16
C GLY A 302 -10.60 7.87 9.15
N PRO A 303 -11.19 8.99 9.57
CA PRO A 303 -11.88 9.91 8.66
C PRO A 303 -10.94 10.82 7.86
N ARG A 304 -9.63 10.81 8.15
CA ARG A 304 -8.65 11.68 7.51
C ARG A 304 -8.06 10.97 6.29
N THR A 305 -8.47 11.40 5.11
CA THR A 305 -8.01 10.83 3.84
C THR A 305 -6.62 11.34 3.46
N GLY A 306 -5.79 10.44 2.93
CA GLY A 306 -4.48 10.82 2.40
C GLY A 306 -3.44 11.12 3.47
N ILE A 307 -2.22 11.40 3.00
CA ILE A 307 -1.08 11.69 3.89
C ILE A 307 -1.24 12.99 4.67
N MET A 308 -1.96 13.97 4.13
CA MET A 308 -2.18 15.27 4.79
C MET A 308 -3.51 15.37 5.53
N GLY A 309 -4.32 14.31 5.51
CA GLY A 309 -5.52 14.19 6.33
C GLY A 309 -6.59 15.27 6.11
N ILE A 310 -6.61 15.88 4.93
CA ILE A 310 -7.61 16.87 4.53
C ILE A 310 -8.82 16.15 3.94
N ASP A 311 -10.02 16.62 4.25
CA ASP A 311 -11.25 16.10 3.66
C ASP A 311 -11.52 16.71 2.27
N TYR A 312 -12.30 16.00 1.45
CA TYR A 312 -12.63 16.46 0.09
C TYR A 312 -13.26 17.85 0.04
N SER A 313 -14.11 18.22 1.00
CA SER A 313 -14.78 19.52 0.98
C SER A 313 -13.80 20.68 1.19
N THR A 314 -12.82 20.51 2.08
CA THR A 314 -11.75 21.48 2.31
C THR A 314 -10.83 21.59 1.08
N ALA A 315 -10.43 20.46 0.49
CA ALA A 315 -9.60 20.46 -0.71
C ALA A 315 -10.33 21.07 -1.91
N PHE A 316 -11.60 20.73 -2.12
CA PHE A 316 -12.42 21.28 -3.19
C PHE A 316 -12.67 22.78 -3.01
N TRP A 317 -12.85 23.26 -1.78
CA TRP A 317 -12.96 24.69 -1.50
C TRP A 317 -11.65 25.44 -1.81
N LEU A 318 -10.49 24.91 -1.41
CA LEU A 318 -9.18 25.45 -1.81
C LEU A 318 -9.03 25.47 -3.34
N TYR A 319 -9.45 24.38 -3.97
CA TYR A 319 -9.41 24.23 -5.42
C TYR A 319 -10.38 25.14 -6.14
N MET A 320 -11.57 25.45 -5.64
CA MET A 320 -12.55 26.27 -6.37
C MET A 320 -12.44 27.75 -6.03
N GLU A 321 -12.43 28.08 -4.74
CA GLU A 321 -12.58 29.45 -4.24
C GLU A 321 -11.23 30.16 -4.08
N LEU A 322 -10.16 29.44 -3.71
CA LEU A 322 -8.86 30.04 -3.38
C LEU A 322 -7.79 29.96 -4.47
N GLY A 323 -8.13 29.47 -5.66
CA GLY A 323 -7.20 29.54 -6.81
C GLY A 323 -6.16 28.41 -6.88
N TYR A 324 -6.16 27.43 -5.97
CA TYR A 324 -5.16 26.36 -5.94
C TYR A 324 -5.43 25.30 -7.02
N ARG A 325 -4.93 25.53 -8.25
CA ARG A 325 -5.25 24.74 -9.45
C ARG A 325 -4.13 23.83 -9.98
N ALA A 326 -2.99 23.72 -9.29
CA ALA A 326 -1.86 22.93 -9.80
C ALA A 326 -2.16 21.43 -9.88
N TYR A 327 -3.00 20.93 -8.96
CA TYR A 327 -3.53 19.57 -8.98
C TYR A 327 -5.05 19.61 -9.03
N ARG A 328 -5.63 18.75 -9.87
CA ARG A 328 -7.07 18.56 -9.98
C ARG A 328 -7.56 17.66 -8.85
N VAL A 329 -8.72 18.00 -8.28
CA VAL A 329 -9.40 17.21 -7.24
C VAL A 329 -10.88 17.07 -7.64
N ASP A 330 -11.25 15.89 -8.14
CA ASP A 330 -12.61 15.59 -8.59
C ASP A 330 -13.36 14.72 -7.57
N SER A 331 -12.63 14.02 -6.70
CA SER A 331 -13.17 13.09 -5.73
C SER A 331 -12.31 13.00 -4.47
N ALA A 332 -12.86 12.41 -3.41
CA ALA A 332 -12.10 12.12 -2.19
C ALA A 332 -10.91 11.16 -2.45
N ASP A 333 -11.05 10.25 -3.42
CA ASP A 333 -10.01 9.26 -3.74
C ASP A 333 -8.75 9.92 -4.33
N ASP A 334 -8.88 11.09 -4.96
CA ASP A 334 -7.73 11.87 -5.45
C ASP A 334 -6.80 12.28 -4.31
N LEU A 335 -7.31 12.44 -3.09
CA LEU A 335 -6.50 12.78 -1.91
C LEU A 335 -5.67 11.60 -1.41
N THR A 336 -5.88 10.38 -1.93
CA THR A 336 -4.96 9.24 -1.69
C THR A 336 -3.70 9.32 -2.53
N LYS A 337 -3.63 10.23 -3.52
CA LYS A 337 -2.42 10.51 -4.30
C LYS A 337 -1.49 11.41 -3.47
N PRO A 338 -0.25 10.99 -3.15
CA PRO A 338 0.61 11.73 -2.23
C PRO A 338 0.86 13.19 -2.62
N PHE A 339 1.12 13.48 -3.89
CA PHE A 339 1.35 14.85 -4.37
C PHE A 339 0.10 15.73 -4.26
N VAL A 340 -1.07 15.21 -4.64
CA VAL A 340 -2.34 15.93 -4.51
C VAL A 340 -2.63 16.22 -3.04
N SER A 341 -2.48 15.22 -2.17
CA SER A 341 -2.66 15.37 -0.72
C SER A 341 -1.71 16.41 -0.14
N MET A 342 -0.42 16.33 -0.47
CA MET A 342 0.60 17.28 -0.02
C MET A 342 0.32 18.71 -0.49
N TYR A 343 -0.04 18.88 -1.77
CA TYR A 343 -0.37 20.17 -2.36
C TYR A 343 -1.50 20.88 -1.62
N PHE A 344 -2.64 20.19 -1.43
CA PHE A 344 -3.77 20.78 -0.69
C PHE A 344 -3.47 20.93 0.80
N GLY A 345 -2.64 20.05 1.37
CA GLY A 345 -2.08 20.20 2.72
C GLY A 345 -1.32 21.50 2.91
N ALA A 346 -0.37 21.77 2.00
CA ALA A 346 0.39 23.01 1.99
C ALA A 346 -0.52 24.23 1.77
N ALA A 347 -1.46 24.17 0.82
CA ALA A 347 -2.41 25.24 0.55
C ALA A 347 -3.27 25.58 1.78
N TYR A 348 -3.75 24.58 2.49
CA TYR A 348 -4.55 24.79 3.70
C TYR A 348 -3.72 25.40 4.83
N LEU A 349 -2.47 24.96 4.98
CA LEU A 349 -1.55 25.54 5.95
C LEU A 349 -1.26 27.02 5.66
N VAL A 350 -1.05 27.38 4.39
CA VAL A 350 -0.90 28.78 3.96
C VAL A 350 -2.14 29.58 4.32
N TRP A 351 -3.34 29.08 4.00
CA TRP A 351 -4.57 29.79 4.33
C TRP A 351 -4.74 29.97 5.85
N LEU A 352 -4.41 28.95 6.65
CA LEU A 352 -4.46 29.03 8.11
C LEU A 352 -3.47 30.04 8.70
N SER A 353 -2.32 30.27 8.05
CA SER A 353 -1.33 31.26 8.50
C SER A 353 -1.85 32.70 8.47
N GLU A 354 -2.85 32.97 7.62
CA GLU A 354 -3.49 34.30 7.46
C GLU A 354 -4.98 34.27 7.88
N TYR A 355 -5.38 33.29 8.71
CA TYR A 355 -6.78 33.06 9.07
C TYR A 355 -7.45 34.30 9.72
N GLU A 356 -8.64 34.66 9.24
CA GLU A 356 -9.37 35.91 9.57
C GLU A 356 -8.62 37.20 9.19
N GLY A 357 -7.78 37.15 8.14
CA GLY A 357 -7.11 38.33 7.60
C GLY A 357 -5.97 38.85 8.47
N ARG A 358 -5.44 38.01 9.37
CA ARG A 358 -4.29 38.33 10.22
C ARG A 358 -3.33 37.16 10.30
N GLU A 359 -2.07 37.48 10.48
CA GLU A 359 -1.03 36.47 10.70
C GLU A 359 -1.28 35.69 12.00
N ARG A 360 -1.10 34.37 11.93
CA ARG A 360 -1.33 33.44 13.03
C ARG A 360 -0.03 32.85 13.53
N THR A 361 -0.02 32.53 14.83
CA THR A 361 1.14 31.85 15.42
C THR A 361 1.26 30.42 14.88
N PRO A 362 2.48 29.87 14.75
CA PRO A 362 2.67 28.49 14.30
C PRO A 362 1.88 27.46 15.13
N GLN A 363 1.78 27.68 16.45
CA GLN A 363 0.98 26.84 17.33
C GLN A 363 -0.50 26.86 16.95
N PHE A 364 -1.08 28.05 16.70
CA PHE A 364 -2.46 28.16 16.24
C PHE A 364 -2.64 27.43 14.91
N VAL A 365 -1.74 27.65 13.94
CA VAL A 365 -1.84 27.05 12.60
C VAL A 365 -1.88 25.53 12.68
N VAL A 366 -0.96 24.91 13.44
CA VAL A 366 -0.90 23.45 13.59
C VAL A 366 -2.14 22.90 14.30
N GLN A 367 -2.59 23.55 15.38
CA GLN A 367 -3.80 23.12 16.09
C GLN A 367 -5.06 23.28 15.23
N ALA A 368 -5.17 24.39 14.49
CA ALA A 368 -6.25 24.66 13.56
C ALA A 368 -6.26 23.66 12.39
N TYR A 369 -5.08 23.24 11.93
CA TYR A 369 -4.97 22.22 10.89
C TYR A 369 -5.56 20.89 11.35
N ILE A 370 -5.23 20.47 12.58
CA ILE A 370 -5.60 19.15 13.11
C ILE A 370 -7.07 19.10 13.57
N SER A 371 -7.56 20.18 14.18
CA SER A 371 -8.87 20.24 14.87
C SER A 371 -9.90 21.14 14.19
N GLY A 372 -9.49 21.93 13.20
CA GLY A 372 -10.29 23.01 12.60
C GLY A 372 -10.09 24.36 13.31
N PRO A 373 -10.02 25.49 12.58
CA PRO A 373 -9.68 26.80 13.14
C PRO A 373 -10.69 27.33 14.18
N LYS A 374 -11.95 26.89 14.11
CA LYS A 374 -13.00 27.26 15.08
C LYS A 374 -12.90 26.48 16.40
N ASN A 375 -12.12 25.40 16.44
CA ASN A 375 -12.01 24.50 17.59
C ASN A 375 -10.68 24.66 18.34
N VAL A 376 -9.91 25.71 18.03
CA VAL A 376 -8.62 25.94 18.69
C VAL A 376 -8.84 26.56 20.06
N ASN A 377 -8.76 25.72 21.10
CA ASN A 377 -8.66 26.15 22.49
C ASN A 377 -7.25 25.81 23.01
N LEU A 378 -6.46 26.83 23.36
CA LEU A 378 -5.03 26.68 23.72
C LEU A 378 -4.80 25.74 24.91
N GLN A 379 -5.75 25.63 25.84
CA GLN A 379 -5.65 24.71 26.99
C GLN A 379 -5.94 23.25 26.60
N GLU A 380 -6.96 23.02 25.76
CA GLU A 380 -7.40 21.66 25.40
C GLU A 380 -6.61 21.06 24.23
N THR A 381 -6.14 21.90 23.30
CA THR A 381 -5.41 21.46 22.10
C THR A 381 -3.89 21.45 22.28
N GLY A 382 -3.37 21.85 23.45
CA GLY A 382 -1.94 21.81 23.79
C GLY A 382 -1.24 20.47 23.51
N PRO A 383 -1.86 19.30 23.80
CA PRO A 383 -1.27 18.00 23.48
C PRO A 383 -1.00 17.76 21.99
N LEU A 384 -1.76 18.40 21.08
CA LEU A 384 -1.55 18.26 19.63
C LEU A 384 -0.28 18.97 19.18
N TRP A 385 -0.01 20.15 19.74
CA TRP A 385 1.23 20.88 19.50
C TRP A 385 2.46 20.09 19.98
N LEU A 386 2.37 19.45 21.15
CA LEU A 386 3.46 18.61 21.66
C LEU A 386 3.74 17.40 20.75
N LYS A 387 2.69 16.73 20.26
CA LYS A 387 2.84 15.63 19.29
C LYS A 387 3.50 16.10 18.00
N PHE A 388 3.12 17.28 17.51
CA PHE A 388 3.75 17.89 16.34
C PHE A 388 5.23 18.18 16.57
N MET A 389 5.58 18.83 17.68
CA MET A 389 6.98 19.12 18.02
C MET A 389 7.83 17.84 18.14
N GLN A 390 7.26 16.77 18.72
CA GLN A 390 7.92 15.47 18.79
C GLN A 390 8.14 14.87 17.39
N ALA A 391 7.14 14.95 16.50
CA ALA A 391 7.27 14.48 15.12
C ALA A 391 8.30 15.32 14.35
N LEU A 392 8.36 16.63 14.57
CA LEU A 392 9.31 17.54 13.91
C LEU A 392 10.76 17.15 14.20
N GLY A 393 11.07 16.74 15.43
CA GLY A 393 12.40 16.26 15.82
C GLY A 393 12.89 15.03 15.03
N ASN A 394 11.99 14.28 14.35
CA ASN A 394 12.37 13.16 13.49
C ASN A 394 12.91 13.60 12.11
N TYR A 395 12.72 14.86 11.74
CA TYR A 395 13.09 15.41 10.43
C TYR A 395 14.20 16.47 10.51
N GLU A 396 14.55 16.91 11.72
CA GLU A 396 15.67 17.84 11.95
C GLU A 396 16.96 17.06 12.19
N ASP A 397 17.98 17.30 11.37
CA ASP A 397 19.30 16.65 11.47
C ASP A 397 20.02 17.04 12.78
N ILE A 398 19.96 16.18 13.80
CA ILE A 398 20.73 16.35 15.06
C ILE A 398 22.26 16.29 14.82
N LYS A 399 22.73 15.83 13.66
CA LYS A 399 24.17 15.57 13.40
C LYS A 399 24.93 16.64 12.61
N LYS A 400 24.32 17.77 12.21
CA LYS A 400 25.03 18.78 11.39
C LYS A 400 25.32 20.13 12.06
N TYR A 401 24.94 20.33 13.32
CA TYR A 401 25.15 21.62 14.01
C TYR A 401 25.83 21.47 15.38
N ALA A 402 27.02 20.86 15.39
CA ALA A 402 28.02 21.10 16.42
C ALA A 402 28.88 22.31 16.03
N SER A 403 28.25 23.48 15.89
CA SER A 403 28.91 24.79 15.81
C SER A 403 27.89 25.86 16.22
N SER A 404 28.34 26.74 17.09
CA SER A 404 27.55 27.52 18.06
C SER A 404 26.73 28.68 17.45
N HIS A 405 25.79 28.39 16.55
CA HIS A 405 24.88 29.41 15.99
C HIS A 405 23.38 29.13 16.16
N PHE A 406 22.99 28.07 16.86
CA PHE A 406 21.61 27.54 16.84
C PHE A 406 20.62 28.12 17.87
N LEU A 407 21.01 29.12 18.66
CA LEU A 407 20.07 29.90 19.49
C LEU A 407 19.58 31.20 18.81
N ILE A 408 20.04 31.45 17.57
CA ILE A 408 19.74 32.69 16.82
C ILE A 408 18.62 32.48 15.78
N GLU A 409 18.41 31.29 15.22
CA GLU A 409 17.40 31.09 14.14
C GLU A 409 15.98 30.72 14.61
N ILE A 410 15.79 30.20 15.84
CA ILE A 410 14.45 30.21 16.47
C ILE A 410 14.06 31.64 16.86
N ARG A 411 15.05 32.51 17.07
CA ARG A 411 14.85 33.95 17.27
C ARG A 411 14.52 34.67 15.95
N GLU A 412 15.03 34.27 14.79
CA GLU A 412 14.68 34.94 13.53
C GLU A 412 13.23 34.69 13.08
N PHE A 413 12.63 33.56 13.46
CA PHE A 413 11.17 33.38 13.35
C PHE A 413 10.36 34.24 14.35
N SER A 414 11.01 34.81 15.37
CA SER A 414 10.41 35.75 16.35
C SER A 414 10.73 37.23 16.06
N VAL A 415 11.81 37.55 15.33
CA VAL A 415 12.28 38.93 15.12
C VAL A 415 11.63 39.61 13.90
N LEU A 416 11.14 38.86 12.91
CA LEU A 416 10.29 39.41 11.84
C LEU A 416 8.83 39.66 12.27
N MET A 417 8.48 39.29 13.51
CA MET A 417 7.12 39.29 14.04
C MET A 417 6.93 40.15 15.31
N THR A 418 7.85 41.06 15.61
CA THR A 418 7.67 42.06 16.69
C THR A 418 8.39 43.38 16.39
N HIS A 419 7.74 44.27 15.64
CA HIS A 419 7.98 45.71 15.78
C HIS A 419 6.68 46.38 16.23
N GLU A 420 6.44 46.33 17.55
CA GLU A 420 5.84 47.39 18.36
C GLU A 420 5.60 46.82 19.76
N PHE A 421 6.63 46.77 20.62
CA PHE A 421 6.48 46.79 22.08
C PHE A 421 7.83 47.06 22.73
N PHE A 422 8.38 48.25 22.51
CA PHE A 422 9.44 48.79 23.37
C PHE A 422 9.34 50.31 23.48
N PHE A 423 8.20 50.79 23.99
CA PHE A 423 8.12 52.04 24.76
C PHE A 423 6.84 51.99 25.58
N PHE A 424 6.83 51.27 26.70
CA PHE A 424 6.14 51.73 27.91
C PHE A 424 6.56 50.87 29.11
N SER A 425 7.03 51.56 30.15
CA SER A 425 7.29 51.09 31.52
C SER A 425 8.55 50.26 31.82
N VAL A 426 9.65 50.98 32.05
CA VAL A 426 10.44 50.77 33.28
C VAL A 426 10.39 52.06 34.08
N GLY A 427 9.71 52.01 35.22
CA GLY A 427 9.58 53.11 36.15
C GLY A 427 10.87 53.39 36.91
N ILE A 428 11.12 54.67 37.17
CA ILE A 428 12.03 55.11 38.22
C ILE A 428 11.19 55.85 39.28
N LYS A 429 11.27 55.33 40.50
CA LYS A 429 10.78 55.91 41.75
C LYS A 429 11.34 57.32 41.93
N GLY A 430 10.52 58.26 42.39
CA GLY A 430 11.03 59.53 42.92
C GLY A 430 9.98 60.59 43.17
N THR A 431 9.58 60.72 44.44
CA THR A 431 9.15 61.96 45.10
C THR A 431 7.95 62.73 44.53
N ALA A 432 6.82 62.63 45.21
CA ALA A 432 5.79 63.66 45.20
C ALA A 432 6.20 64.82 46.12
N PRO A 433 5.96 66.08 45.69
CA PRO A 433 5.52 67.11 46.60
C PRO A 433 4.15 67.66 46.17
N PHE A 434 3.27 67.70 47.16
CA PHE A 434 2.45 68.86 47.52
C PHE A 434 1.65 69.65 46.46
N CYS A 435 0.35 69.72 46.76
CA CYS A 435 -0.50 70.92 46.83
C CYS A 435 -1.37 71.31 45.62
N LYS A 436 -2.69 71.26 45.88
CA LYS A 436 -3.73 72.30 45.65
C LYS A 436 -3.88 72.81 44.21
N ARG A 437 -5.05 72.75 43.58
CA ARG A 437 -6.39 73.15 44.02
C ARG A 437 -7.44 72.47 43.17
#